data_AF-A0A7L1SK50-F1
#
_entry.id   AF-A0A7L1SK50-F1
#
_cell.length_a   1.000
_cell.length_b   1.000
_cell.length_c   1.000
_cell.angle_alpha   90.00
_cell.angle_beta   90.00
_cell.angle_gamma   90.00
#
_symmetry.space_group_name_H-M   'P 1'
#
loop_
_entity.id
_entity.type
_entity.pdbx_description
1 polymer ?
#
loop_
_entity_poly.entity_id
_entity_poly.type
_entity_poly.pdbx_seq_one_letter_code
_entity_poly.pdbx_strand_id
1 'polypeptide(L)'
;CDCNEHSQQCHFDMAVFLATGNTSGAVCDGCQHNTKGRHCHLCKPFYYRDPRSDIRAPTACAPCDCDPAGSLEGGACDGHTDVALGMIAGQCRCKENVAGPRCDRCRHGAYGLSHGDPQGCQPCRCDPRGTVAGSSPCDPISGDCYCKRFVAGRSCSQCVPEFWGLSYDVGGCRPC
;
A
#
# COMPACT_ATOMS: atom_id res chain seq x y z
N CYS A 1 -11.57 -5.86 -36.18
CA CYS A 1 -10.82 -5.47 -34.98
C CYS A 1 -11.46 -6.16 -33.79
N ASP A 2 -10.64 -6.73 -32.92
CA ASP A 2 -11.10 -7.32 -31.67
C ASP A 2 -10.70 -6.40 -30.52
N CYS A 3 -11.70 -5.77 -29.90
CA CYS A 3 -11.54 -4.81 -28.82
C CYS A 3 -12.23 -5.29 -27.53
N ASN A 4 -12.52 -6.59 -27.41
CA ASN A 4 -13.23 -7.17 -26.26
C ASN A 4 -14.51 -6.39 -25.89
N GLU A 5 -15.27 -5.92 -26.88
CA GLU A 5 -16.51 -5.15 -26.66
C GLU A 5 -16.33 -3.81 -25.89
N HIS A 6 -15.09 -3.35 -25.76
CA HIS A 6 -14.75 -2.08 -25.10
C HIS A 6 -14.49 -0.93 -26.08
N SER A 7 -14.44 -1.20 -27.37
CA SER A 7 -14.46 -0.19 -28.41
C SER A 7 -15.09 -0.73 -29.68
N GLN A 8 -15.63 0.18 -30.48
CA GLN A 8 -16.12 -0.08 -31.84
C GLN A 8 -15.25 0.61 -32.90
N GLN A 9 -14.19 1.30 -32.49
CA GLN A 9 -13.28 2.03 -33.37
C GLN A 9 -11.88 1.45 -33.26
N CYS A 10 -11.20 1.37 -34.40
CA CYS A 10 -9.83 0.90 -34.48
C CYS A 10 -9.15 1.45 -35.72
N HIS A 11 -7.83 1.49 -35.67
CA HIS A 11 -6.98 1.80 -36.82
C HIS A 11 -5.99 0.66 -37.08
N PHE A 12 -5.36 0.73 -38.25
CA PHE A 12 -4.27 -0.17 -38.62
C PHE A 12 -2.92 0.50 -38.32
N ASP A 13 -2.06 -0.21 -37.61
CA ASP A 13 -0.69 0.18 -37.33
C ASP A 13 0.27 -0.84 -37.98
N MET A 14 1.12 -0.34 -38.88
CA MET A 14 2.08 -1.17 -39.63
C MET A 14 3.18 -1.75 -38.72
N ALA A 15 3.65 -1.00 -37.73
CA ALA A 15 4.69 -1.49 -36.82
C ALA A 15 4.15 -2.66 -35.99
N VAL A 16 2.89 -2.58 -35.57
CA VAL A 16 2.20 -3.67 -34.88
C VAL A 16 2.05 -4.90 -35.78
N PHE A 17 1.68 -4.71 -37.04
CA PHE A 17 1.55 -5.80 -38.00
C PHE A 17 2.88 -6.56 -38.16
N LEU A 18 3.99 -5.84 -38.33
CA LEU A 18 5.33 -6.43 -38.42
C LEU A 18 5.73 -7.14 -37.12
N ALA A 19 5.49 -6.53 -35.96
CA ALA A 19 5.83 -7.08 -34.65
C ALA A 19 5.08 -8.38 -34.31
N THR A 20 3.91 -8.60 -34.91
CA THR A 20 3.12 -9.82 -34.73
C THR A 20 3.42 -10.89 -35.79
N GLY A 21 4.49 -10.73 -36.58
CA GLY A 21 4.84 -11.67 -37.63
C GLY A 21 3.85 -11.65 -38.80
N ASN A 22 3.39 -10.45 -39.18
CA ASN A 22 2.44 -10.21 -40.26
C ASN A 22 1.06 -10.84 -40.02
N THR A 23 0.63 -10.98 -38.75
CA THR A 23 -0.66 -11.59 -38.40
C THR A 23 -1.76 -10.57 -38.13
N SER A 24 -1.49 -9.48 -37.38
CA SER A 24 -2.49 -8.45 -37.10
C SER A 24 -1.87 -7.08 -36.80
N GLY A 25 -2.33 -6.05 -37.49
CA GLY A 25 -1.99 -4.64 -37.25
C GLY A 25 -3.07 -3.82 -36.56
N ALA A 26 -4.17 -4.45 -36.12
CA ALA A 26 -5.32 -3.71 -35.60
C ALA A 26 -5.06 -3.19 -34.17
N VAL A 27 -5.34 -1.90 -33.95
CA VAL A 27 -5.26 -1.23 -32.64
C VAL A 27 -6.59 -0.57 -32.33
N CYS A 28 -7.16 -0.87 -31.18
CA CYS A 28 -8.42 -0.28 -30.73
C CYS A 28 -8.23 1.17 -30.27
N ASP A 29 -9.16 2.03 -30.67
CA ASP A 29 -9.19 3.44 -30.31
C ASP A 29 -10.22 3.69 -29.22
N GLY A 30 -9.91 4.55 -28.25
CA GLY A 30 -10.90 4.99 -27.26
C GLY A 30 -11.49 3.87 -26.39
N CYS A 31 -10.67 2.94 -25.89
CA CYS A 31 -11.11 1.87 -24.99
C CYS A 31 -11.94 2.40 -23.80
N GLN A 32 -13.18 1.92 -23.71
CA GLN A 32 -14.16 2.23 -22.66
C GLN A 32 -14.00 1.30 -21.44
N HIS A 33 -14.88 1.43 -20.45
CA HIS A 33 -14.95 0.53 -19.28
C HIS A 33 -13.62 0.38 -18.51
N ASN A 34 -12.85 1.47 -18.43
CA ASN A 34 -11.54 1.51 -17.77
C ASN A 34 -10.50 0.51 -18.32
N THR A 35 -10.69 0.06 -19.56
CA THR A 35 -9.73 -0.80 -20.25
C THR A 35 -8.71 0.02 -21.05
N LYS A 36 -7.59 -0.61 -21.40
CA LYS A 36 -6.51 -0.07 -22.23
C LYS A 36 -5.79 -1.19 -22.96
N GLY A 37 -4.81 -0.79 -23.77
CA GLY A 37 -4.00 -1.70 -24.59
C GLY A 37 -4.64 -1.97 -25.95
N ARG A 38 -3.89 -2.64 -26.83
CA ARG A 38 -4.23 -2.77 -28.25
C ARG A 38 -5.60 -3.38 -28.52
N HIS A 39 -6.05 -4.30 -27.67
CA HIS A 39 -7.35 -4.97 -27.77
C HIS A 39 -8.26 -4.62 -26.59
N CYS A 40 -7.97 -3.53 -25.86
CA CYS A 40 -8.69 -3.19 -24.63
C CYS A 40 -8.71 -4.34 -23.60
N HIS A 41 -7.61 -5.10 -23.49
CA HIS A 41 -7.52 -6.32 -22.67
C HIS A 41 -6.82 -6.09 -21.31
N LEU A 42 -6.29 -4.88 -21.08
CA LEU A 42 -5.62 -4.48 -19.85
C LEU A 42 -6.48 -3.44 -19.12
N CYS A 43 -6.31 -3.30 -17.81
CA CYS A 43 -6.97 -2.22 -17.05
C CYS A 43 -6.10 -0.95 -16.99
N LYS A 44 -6.75 0.21 -16.99
CA LYS A 44 -6.09 1.51 -16.75
C LYS A 44 -5.45 1.56 -15.35
N PRO A 45 -4.46 2.45 -15.11
CA PRO A 45 -3.96 2.67 -13.74
C PRO A 45 -5.11 2.94 -12.77
N PHE A 46 -4.95 2.54 -11.50
CA PHE A 46 -5.99 2.56 -10.47
C PHE A 46 -7.18 1.62 -10.71
N TYR A 47 -7.07 0.70 -11.68
CA TYR A 47 -8.00 -0.40 -11.89
C TYR A 47 -7.24 -1.71 -12.04
N TYR A 48 -7.88 -2.80 -11.64
CA TYR A 48 -7.35 -4.15 -11.78
C TYR A 48 -8.37 -5.08 -12.44
N ARG A 49 -7.86 -6.15 -13.06
CA ARG A 49 -8.69 -7.16 -13.68
C ARG A 49 -9.38 -7.98 -12.61
N ASP A 50 -10.70 -7.88 -12.53
CA ASP A 50 -11.49 -8.71 -11.63
C ASP A 50 -11.43 -10.18 -12.11
N PRO A 51 -10.89 -11.11 -11.31
CA PRO A 51 -10.78 -12.52 -11.69
C PRO A 51 -12.14 -13.21 -11.83
N ARG A 52 -13.23 -12.61 -11.34
CA ARG A 52 -14.59 -13.16 -11.44
C ARG A 52 -15.37 -12.65 -12.65
N SER A 53 -14.87 -11.61 -13.33
CA SER A 53 -15.54 -10.97 -14.45
C SER A 53 -14.93 -11.41 -15.78
N ASP A 54 -15.75 -11.65 -16.80
CA ASP A 54 -15.30 -11.87 -18.18
C ASP A 54 -14.61 -10.61 -18.74
N ILE A 55 -13.67 -10.76 -19.68
CA ILE A 55 -12.92 -9.60 -20.20
C ILE A 55 -13.82 -8.66 -20.97
N ARG A 56 -14.90 -9.15 -21.58
CA ARG A 56 -15.82 -8.34 -22.40
C ARG A 56 -16.84 -7.59 -21.56
N ALA A 57 -16.99 -7.96 -20.28
CA ALA A 57 -17.94 -7.33 -19.38
C ALA A 57 -17.53 -5.89 -19.08
N PRO A 58 -18.48 -4.93 -19.00
CA PRO A 58 -18.18 -3.56 -18.58
C PRO A 58 -17.56 -3.45 -17.18
N THR A 59 -17.68 -4.49 -16.35
CA THR A 59 -17.12 -4.60 -15.01
C THR A 59 -15.77 -5.32 -14.96
N ALA A 60 -15.17 -5.66 -16.11
CA ALA A 60 -13.90 -6.39 -16.17
C ALA A 60 -12.78 -5.70 -15.36
N CYS A 61 -12.78 -4.37 -15.33
CA CYS A 61 -11.82 -3.58 -14.57
C CYS A 61 -12.46 -2.95 -13.33
N ALA A 62 -12.13 -3.49 -12.16
CA ALA A 62 -12.57 -2.98 -10.87
C ALA A 62 -11.58 -1.91 -10.34
N PRO A 63 -12.06 -0.86 -9.66
CA PRO A 63 -11.18 0.17 -9.10
C PRO A 63 -10.35 -0.39 -7.93
N CYS A 64 -9.10 0.09 -7.79
CA CYS A 64 -8.27 -0.18 -6.63
C CYS A 64 -8.87 0.42 -5.35
N ASP A 65 -8.65 -0.21 -4.19
CA ASP A 65 -9.11 0.27 -2.88
C ASP A 65 -7.94 0.61 -1.94
N CYS A 66 -6.86 1.16 -2.50
CA CYS A 66 -5.64 1.51 -1.78
C CYS A 66 -5.70 2.93 -1.21
N ASP A 67 -5.23 3.13 0.02
CA ASP A 67 -5.04 4.44 0.62
C ASP A 67 -3.84 5.15 -0.06
N PRO A 68 -4.03 6.30 -0.71
CA PRO A 68 -2.95 7.00 -1.39
C PRO A 68 -1.84 7.50 -0.46
N ALA A 69 -2.15 7.81 0.80
CA ALA A 69 -1.15 8.29 1.76
C ALA A 69 -0.16 7.19 2.13
N GLY A 70 -0.64 5.94 2.21
CA GLY A 70 0.16 4.79 2.62
C GLY A 70 0.66 3.91 1.47
N SER A 71 0.16 4.12 0.26
CA SER A 71 0.54 3.35 -0.91
C SER A 71 1.65 4.01 -1.73
N LEU A 72 2.44 3.19 -2.42
CA LEU A 72 3.32 3.63 -3.49
C LEU A 72 2.48 4.05 -4.71
N GLU A 73 3.07 4.83 -5.62
CA GLU A 73 2.44 5.25 -6.89
C GLU A 73 1.03 5.87 -6.70
N GLY A 74 0.80 6.56 -5.58
CA GLY A 74 -0.44 7.27 -5.30
C GLY A 74 -1.68 6.38 -5.09
N GLY A 75 -1.51 5.10 -4.79
CA GLY A 75 -2.64 4.15 -4.60
C GLY A 75 -2.93 3.27 -5.81
N ALA A 76 -2.01 3.18 -6.77
CA ALA A 76 -2.10 2.18 -7.82
C ALA A 76 -1.94 0.76 -7.20
N CYS A 77 -2.79 -0.16 -7.64
CA CYS A 77 -2.70 -1.57 -7.30
C CYS A 77 -2.21 -2.39 -8.49
N ASP A 78 -1.83 -3.63 -8.22
CA ASP A 78 -1.49 -4.60 -9.26
C ASP A 78 -2.69 -4.79 -10.21
N GLY A 79 -2.50 -4.43 -11.48
CA GLY A 79 -3.59 -4.40 -12.46
C GLY A 79 -4.10 -5.78 -12.91
N HIS A 80 -3.36 -6.85 -12.63
CA HIS A 80 -3.73 -8.23 -12.93
C HIS A 80 -2.89 -9.19 -12.08
N THR A 81 -3.26 -10.47 -12.09
CA THR A 81 -2.49 -11.51 -11.41
C THR A 81 -1.43 -12.06 -12.36
N ASP A 82 -0.18 -12.01 -11.95
CA ASP A 82 0.96 -12.68 -12.57
C ASP A 82 1.81 -13.28 -11.46
N VAL A 83 1.73 -14.61 -11.30
CA VAL A 83 2.42 -15.32 -10.22
C VAL A 83 3.94 -15.29 -10.41
N ALA A 84 4.44 -15.25 -11.64
CA ALA A 84 5.88 -15.22 -11.91
C ALA A 84 6.50 -13.88 -11.50
N LEU A 85 5.73 -12.79 -11.58
CA LEU A 85 6.13 -11.46 -11.14
C LEU A 85 5.69 -11.11 -9.71
N GLY A 86 5.01 -12.04 -9.02
CA GLY A 86 4.46 -11.80 -7.68
C GLY A 86 3.42 -10.68 -7.66
N MET A 87 2.61 -10.59 -8.73
CA MET A 87 1.49 -9.65 -8.83
C MET A 87 0.17 -10.36 -8.56
N ILE A 88 -0.69 -9.73 -7.76
CA ILE A 88 -2.03 -10.25 -7.45
C ILE A 88 -3.03 -9.16 -7.74
N ALA A 89 -3.98 -9.40 -8.65
CA ALA A 89 -4.94 -8.38 -9.07
C ALA A 89 -5.62 -7.69 -7.87
N GLY A 90 -5.51 -6.38 -7.79
CA GLY A 90 -6.08 -5.56 -6.71
C GLY A 90 -5.16 -5.37 -5.50
N GLN A 91 -4.00 -6.02 -5.43
CA GLN A 91 -3.07 -5.88 -4.32
C GLN A 91 -2.41 -4.49 -4.31
N CYS A 92 -2.50 -3.81 -3.17
CA CYS A 92 -1.83 -2.55 -2.91
C CYS A 92 -0.35 -2.75 -2.56
N ARG A 93 0.50 -1.83 -3.01
CA ARG A 93 1.92 -1.80 -2.66
C ARG A 93 2.15 -0.70 -1.62
N CYS A 94 2.33 -1.08 -0.35
CA CYS A 94 2.46 -0.11 0.74
C CYS A 94 3.86 0.51 0.80
N LYS A 95 3.93 1.75 1.29
CA LYS A 95 5.19 2.39 1.72
C LYS A 95 5.81 1.62 2.89
N GLU A 96 7.11 1.85 3.12
CA GLU A 96 7.93 1.05 4.03
C GLU A 96 7.33 0.85 5.43
N ASN A 97 6.86 1.92 6.07
CA ASN A 97 6.36 1.86 7.44
C ASN A 97 4.83 1.71 7.52
N VAL A 98 4.21 1.28 6.43
CA VAL A 98 2.76 1.11 6.30
C VAL A 98 2.43 -0.36 6.15
N ALA A 99 1.24 -0.74 6.59
CA ALA A 99 0.72 -2.10 6.53
C ALA A 99 -0.78 -2.09 6.23
N GLY A 100 -1.34 -3.30 6.13
CA GLY A 100 -2.75 -3.52 5.84
C GLY A 100 -3.01 -3.75 4.34
N PRO A 101 -4.12 -4.42 3.99
CA PRO A 101 -4.44 -4.76 2.60
C PRO A 101 -4.68 -3.51 1.73
N ARG A 102 -5.10 -2.40 2.36
CA ARG A 102 -5.34 -1.11 1.74
C ARG A 102 -4.22 -0.10 2.00
N CYS A 103 -3.15 -0.48 2.70
CA CYS A 103 -2.10 0.43 3.15
C CYS A 103 -2.65 1.60 4.00
N ASP A 104 -3.61 1.31 4.88
CA ASP A 104 -4.41 2.28 5.63
C ASP A 104 -3.94 2.48 7.08
N ARG A 105 -2.85 1.83 7.49
CA ARG A 105 -2.37 1.86 8.87
C ARG A 105 -0.85 1.77 8.94
N CYS A 106 -0.29 2.35 9.98
CA CYS A 106 1.13 2.20 10.26
C CYS A 106 1.46 0.77 10.66
N ARG A 107 2.66 0.32 10.25
CA ARG A 107 3.25 -0.93 10.72
C ARG A 107 3.53 -0.82 12.22
N HIS A 108 3.65 -1.97 12.88
CA HIS A 108 4.10 -2.05 14.28
C HIS A 108 5.40 -1.25 14.47
N GLY A 109 5.43 -0.39 15.49
CA GLY A 109 6.58 0.48 15.75
C GLY A 109 6.65 1.75 14.88
N ALA A 110 5.59 2.10 14.16
CA ALA A 110 5.47 3.36 13.44
C ALA A 110 4.13 4.06 13.72
N TYR A 111 4.07 5.37 13.47
CA TYR A 111 2.91 6.21 13.74
C TYR A 111 2.75 7.35 12.73
N GLY A 112 1.56 7.95 12.70
CA GLY A 112 1.29 9.19 11.99
C GLY A 112 1.30 9.06 10.47
N LEU A 113 0.40 8.21 9.93
CA LEU A 113 0.25 8.03 8.48
C LEU A 113 0.00 9.37 7.78
N SER A 114 0.84 9.72 6.80
CA SER A 114 0.77 10.98 6.08
C SER A 114 1.18 10.86 4.63
N HIS A 115 0.45 11.54 3.75
CA HIS A 115 0.76 11.60 2.32
C HIS A 115 2.13 12.23 2.04
N GLY A 116 2.54 13.21 2.86
CA GLY A 116 3.82 13.90 2.73
C GLY A 116 5.03 13.09 3.20
N ASP A 117 4.80 11.97 3.87
CA ASP A 117 5.88 11.09 4.34
C ASP A 117 6.23 10.07 3.24
N PRO A 118 7.47 10.04 2.73
CA PRO A 118 7.89 9.03 1.75
C PRO A 118 7.83 7.60 2.30
N GLN A 119 7.95 7.42 3.61
CA GLN A 119 7.81 6.12 4.28
C GLN A 119 6.37 5.85 4.76
N GLY A 120 5.48 6.83 4.59
CA GLY A 120 4.08 6.80 4.99
C GLY A 120 3.88 7.06 6.48
N CYS A 121 4.62 6.37 7.34
CA CYS A 121 4.62 6.58 8.79
C CYS A 121 6.03 6.80 9.34
N GLN A 122 6.11 7.50 10.46
CA GLN A 122 7.35 7.75 11.18
C GLN A 122 7.60 6.65 12.22
N PRO A 123 8.85 6.21 12.44
CA PRO A 123 9.16 5.23 13.47
C PRO A 123 8.94 5.80 14.88
N CYS A 124 8.44 4.97 15.80
CA CYS A 124 8.34 5.28 17.22
C CYS A 124 9.74 5.58 17.81
N ARG A 125 9.84 6.58 18.69
CA ARG A 125 11.09 6.95 19.37
C ARG A 125 11.02 6.66 20.86
N CYS A 126 10.78 5.40 21.20
CA CYS A 126 10.60 4.94 22.58
C CYS A 126 11.89 4.36 23.15
N ASP A 127 12.21 4.68 24.40
CA ASP A 127 13.31 4.05 25.14
C ASP A 127 12.89 2.63 25.53
N PRO A 128 13.59 1.58 25.04
CA PRO A 128 13.19 0.20 25.28
C PRO A 128 13.29 -0.19 26.75
N ARG A 129 14.07 0.51 27.57
CA ARG A 129 14.15 0.26 29.03
C ARG A 129 12.84 0.64 29.71
N GLY A 130 12.26 1.76 29.29
CA GLY A 130 11.08 2.35 29.90
C GLY A 130 9.75 2.00 29.24
N THR A 131 9.77 1.32 28.09
CA THR A 131 8.57 0.97 27.32
C THR A 131 8.08 -0.44 27.67
N VAL A 132 6.77 -0.65 27.68
CA VAL A 132 6.18 -1.98 27.87
C VAL A 132 6.55 -2.89 26.69
N ALA A 133 6.94 -4.14 26.99
CA ALA A 133 7.27 -5.14 25.96
C ALA A 133 6.02 -5.89 25.47
N GLY A 134 6.12 -6.55 24.32
CA GLY A 134 5.09 -7.47 23.82
C GLY A 134 3.93 -6.82 23.03
N SER A 135 3.96 -5.51 22.80
CA SER A 135 2.98 -4.78 21.98
C SER A 135 3.67 -3.73 21.10
N SER A 136 2.92 -2.96 20.31
CA SER A 136 3.48 -1.79 19.60
C SER A 136 4.07 -0.85 20.65
N PRO A 137 5.30 -0.34 20.48
CA PRO A 137 5.95 0.50 21.49
C PRO A 137 5.26 1.86 21.66
N CYS A 138 4.53 2.34 20.64
CA CYS A 138 3.79 3.59 20.69
C CYS A 138 2.41 3.51 20.04
N ASP A 139 1.57 4.51 20.34
CA ASP A 139 0.29 4.76 19.69
C ASP A 139 0.50 5.08 18.19
N PRO A 140 -0.22 4.40 17.27
CA PRO A 140 -0.01 4.56 15.83
C PRO A 140 -0.50 5.90 15.26
N ILE A 141 -1.19 6.73 16.06
CA ILE A 141 -1.67 8.05 15.64
C ILE A 141 -0.77 9.13 16.26
N SER A 142 -0.63 9.17 17.59
CA SER A 142 0.11 10.23 18.29
C SER A 142 1.61 9.98 18.39
N GLY A 143 2.04 8.71 18.33
CA GLY A 143 3.42 8.31 18.55
C GLY A 143 3.85 8.32 20.02
N ASP A 144 2.90 8.45 20.95
CA ASP A 144 3.20 8.42 22.38
C ASP A 144 3.50 6.99 22.82
N CYS A 145 4.63 6.83 23.51
CA CYS A 145 5.12 5.53 23.93
C CYS A 145 4.35 5.00 25.14
N TYR A 146 4.10 3.69 25.16
CA TYR A 146 3.45 3.05 26.30
C TYR A 146 4.47 2.78 27.40
N CYS A 147 4.54 3.69 28.38
CA CYS A 147 5.55 3.62 29.43
C CYS A 147 5.23 2.59 30.52
N LYS A 148 6.28 2.00 31.08
CA LYS A 148 6.22 1.22 32.31
C LYS A 148 5.78 2.10 33.48
N ARG A 149 5.26 1.47 34.53
CA ARG A 149 4.54 2.12 35.63
C ARG A 149 5.26 3.33 36.27
N PHE A 150 6.57 3.27 36.44
CA PHE A 150 7.34 4.32 37.13
C PHE A 150 8.18 5.16 36.16
N VAL A 151 7.79 5.19 34.89
CA VAL A 151 8.47 5.87 33.80
C VAL A 151 7.51 6.87 33.16
N ALA A 152 8.04 8.01 32.74
CA ALA A 152 7.32 9.12 32.14
C ALA A 152 8.04 9.69 30.91
N GLY A 153 7.38 10.68 30.30
CA GLY A 153 7.82 11.33 29.06
C GLY A 153 7.30 10.62 27.82
N ARG A 154 7.15 11.36 26.73
CA ARG A 154 6.63 10.86 25.44
C ARG A 154 7.40 9.65 24.91
N SER A 155 8.70 9.58 25.18
CA SER A 155 9.63 8.52 24.78
C SER A 155 9.92 7.49 25.88
N CYS A 156 9.26 7.56 27.04
CA CYS A 156 9.52 6.68 28.19
C CYS A 156 10.99 6.66 28.65
N SER A 157 11.67 7.80 28.59
CA SER A 157 13.10 7.93 28.88
C SER A 157 13.40 8.58 30.23
N GLN A 158 12.38 8.86 31.05
CA GLN A 158 12.53 9.55 32.33
C GLN A 158 11.78 8.79 33.42
N CYS A 159 12.30 8.80 34.65
CA CYS A 159 11.54 8.30 35.78
C CYS A 159 10.48 9.33 36.22
N VAL A 160 9.39 8.86 36.79
CA VAL A 160 8.45 9.75 37.52
C VAL A 160 9.14 10.36 38.75
N PRO A 161 8.62 11.46 39.33
CA PRO A 161 9.16 12.01 40.59
C PRO A 161 9.26 10.94 41.69
N GLU A 162 10.27 11.04 42.55
CA GLU A 162 10.62 10.07 43.62
C GLU A 162 11.12 8.69 43.13
N PHE A 163 11.43 8.54 41.84
CA PHE A 163 12.03 7.34 41.27
C PHE A 163 13.30 7.66 40.48
N TRP A 164 14.23 6.71 40.39
CA TRP A 164 15.51 6.85 39.70
C TRP A 164 15.97 5.54 39.04
N GLY A 165 17.06 5.61 38.28
CA GLY A 165 17.75 4.42 37.74
C GLY A 165 16.98 3.68 36.65
N LEU A 166 16.60 4.36 35.57
CA LEU A 166 15.92 3.75 34.43
C LEU A 166 16.67 2.51 33.89
N SER A 167 16.00 1.37 33.93
CA SER A 167 16.55 0.05 33.64
C SER A 167 15.50 -0.87 33.01
N TYR A 168 15.89 -2.09 32.67
CA TYR A 168 14.99 -3.10 32.09
C TYR A 168 14.06 -3.77 33.12
N ASP A 169 14.10 -3.36 34.39
CA ASP A 169 13.22 -3.86 35.44
C ASP A 169 11.73 -3.69 35.08
N VAL A 170 10.86 -4.49 35.69
CA VAL A 170 9.41 -4.50 35.41
C VAL A 170 8.78 -3.11 35.58
N GLY A 171 9.23 -2.36 36.59
CA GLY A 171 8.79 -0.99 36.85
C GLY A 171 9.52 0.09 36.02
N GLY A 172 10.61 -0.27 35.34
CA GLY A 172 11.52 0.65 34.66
C GLY A 172 12.45 1.40 35.62
N CYS A 173 11.89 2.09 36.62
CA CYS A 173 12.63 2.81 37.64
C CYS A 173 12.40 2.25 39.06
N ARG A 174 13.30 2.61 39.98
CA ARG A 174 13.27 2.22 41.41
C ARG A 174 12.99 3.44 42.29
N PRO A 175 12.34 3.26 43.46
CA PRO A 175 12.12 4.37 44.39
C PRO A 175 13.46 4.91 44.93
N CYS A 176 13.49 6.21 45.21
CA CYS A 176 14.62 6.91 45.85
C CYS A 176 14.88 6.42 47.29
#